data_AF-A0A822CJ71-F1
#
_entry.id   AF-A0A822CJ71-F1
#
_cell.length_a   1.000
_cell.length_b   1.000
_cell.length_c   1.000
_cell.angle_alpha   90.00
_cell.angle_beta   90.00
_cell.angle_gamma   90.00
#
_symmetry.space_group_name_H-M   'P 1'
#
loop_
_entity.id
_entity.type
_entity.pdbx_description
1 polymer ?
#
loop_
_entity_poly.entity_id
_entity_poly.type
_entity_poly.pdbx_seq_one_letter_code
_entity_poly.pdbx_strand_id
1 'polypeptide(L)'
;NMCGGFVRKYAWDIPGNDILSSPVQQPDYTSCCLQCQATYGCSAFTYSVSSQQCRSKTSMGSGGNSSVDTITGYNRECLNFLL
;
A
#
# COMPACT_ATOMS: atom_id res chain seq x y z
N ASN A 1 -16.65 -4.49 2.80
CA ASN A 1 -15.30 -4.75 2.26
C ASN A 1 -14.27 -4.51 3.35
N MET A 2 -13.49 -5.53 3.72
CA MET A 2 -12.62 -5.57 4.91
C MET A 2 -11.32 -4.74 4.81
N CYS A 3 -11.31 -3.69 3.99
CA CYS A 3 -10.17 -2.79 3.80
C CYS A 3 -10.65 -1.43 3.23
N GLY A 4 -11.75 -0.90 3.80
CA GLY A 4 -12.32 0.45 3.58
C GLY A 4 -12.14 1.11 2.20
N GLY A 5 -12.44 0.39 1.12
CA GLY A 5 -12.43 0.94 -0.25
C GLY A 5 -11.11 0.87 -1.00
N PHE A 6 -10.04 0.37 -0.39
CA PHE A 6 -8.79 0.11 -1.11
C PHE A 6 -8.99 -1.02 -2.13
N VAL A 7 -8.50 -0.79 -3.34
CA VAL A 7 -8.36 -1.80 -4.39
C VAL A 7 -7.12 -2.63 -4.09
N ARG A 8 -7.27 -3.95 -4.15
CA ARG A 8 -6.18 -4.91 -3.98
C ARG A 8 -5.62 -5.33 -5.33
N LYS A 9 -4.31 -5.22 -5.52
CA LYS A 9 -3.60 -5.69 -6.71
C LYS A 9 -2.42 -6.58 -6.31
N TYR A 10 -2.38 -7.79 -6.85
CA TYR A 10 -1.34 -8.77 -6.60
C TYR A 10 -0.17 -8.61 -7.57
N ALA A 11 0.97 -9.15 -7.18
CA ALA A 11 2.20 -9.18 -7.96
C ALA A 11 2.65 -7.78 -8.41
N TRP A 12 2.43 -6.76 -7.57
CA TRP A 12 2.60 -5.36 -7.96
C TRP A 12 3.10 -4.54 -6.78
N ASP A 13 4.20 -3.82 -7.01
CA ASP A 13 4.79 -2.88 -6.06
C ASP A 13 4.83 -1.49 -6.65
N ILE A 14 4.37 -0.49 -5.88
CA ILE A 14 4.47 0.92 -6.23
C ILE A 14 5.71 1.51 -5.54
N PRO A 15 6.81 1.81 -6.24
CA PRO A 15 8.03 2.27 -5.60
C PRO A 15 7.92 3.70 -5.07
N GLY A 16 8.54 3.96 -3.92
CA GLY A 16 8.66 5.30 -3.34
C GLY A 16 7.39 5.79 -2.65
N ASN A 17 7.37 7.09 -2.32
CA ASN A 17 6.33 7.74 -1.52
C ASN A 17 6.12 7.11 -0.14
N ASP A 18 7.10 6.35 0.34
CA ASP A 18 7.04 5.68 1.64
C ASP A 18 6.94 6.72 2.76
N ILE A 19 6.00 6.49 3.68
CA ILE A 19 5.90 7.27 4.91
C ILE A 19 7.10 6.91 5.78
N LEU A 20 7.74 7.91 6.39
CA LEU A 20 8.98 7.79 7.16
C LEU A 20 8.94 6.70 8.25
N SER A 21 7.76 6.42 8.82
CA SER A 21 7.56 5.38 9.83
C SER A 21 7.45 3.97 9.25
N SER A 22 7.68 3.76 7.95
CA SER A 22 7.58 2.48 7.26
C SER A 22 8.93 2.02 6.65
N PRO A 23 9.16 0.72 6.42
CA PRO A 23 8.24 -0.39 6.63
C PRO A 23 7.98 -0.71 8.12
N VAL A 24 6.79 -1.23 8.41
CA VAL A 24 6.46 -1.86 9.70
C VAL A 24 6.09 -3.33 9.51
N GLN A 25 6.29 -4.15 10.53
CA GLN A 25 5.92 -5.56 10.50
C GLN A 25 4.41 -5.71 10.64
N GLN A 26 3.76 -6.45 9.74
CA GLN A 26 2.33 -6.77 9.81
C GLN A 26 2.12 -8.24 9.43
N PRO A 27 1.26 -8.99 10.14
CA PRO A 27 1.12 -10.43 9.92
C PRO A 27 0.48 -10.77 8.57
N ASP A 28 -0.34 -9.87 8.03
CA ASP A 28 -1.00 -10.06 6.75
C ASP A 28 -1.34 -8.73 6.04
N TYR A 29 -1.84 -8.87 4.81
CA TYR A 29 -2.30 -7.77 3.97
C TYR A 29 -3.39 -6.92 4.63
N THR A 30 -4.31 -7.55 5.37
CA THR A 30 -5.43 -6.86 6.02
C THR A 30 -4.92 -6.00 7.18
N SER A 31 -3.99 -6.50 7.99
CA SER A 31 -3.33 -5.71 9.02
C SER A 31 -2.53 -4.55 8.42
N CYS A 32 -1.85 -4.75 7.29
CA CYS A 32 -1.20 -3.67 6.56
C CYS A 32 -2.18 -2.61 6.03
N CYS A 33 -3.37 -3.04 5.59
CA CYS A 33 -4.44 -2.11 5.23
C CYS A 33 -4.91 -1.26 6.41
N LEU A 34 -5.20 -1.89 7.55
CA LEU A 34 -5.63 -1.19 8.76
C LEU A 34 -4.54 -0.23 9.26
N GLN A 35 -3.27 -0.62 9.17
CA GLN A 35 -2.14 0.26 9.45
C GLN A 35 -2.16 1.50 8.55
N CYS A 36 -2.37 1.34 7.23
CA CYS A 36 -2.46 2.48 6.32
C CYS A 36 -3.66 3.37 6.69
N GLN A 37 -4.85 2.82 6.95
CA GLN A 37 -6.02 3.60 7.36
C GLN A 37 -5.82 4.38 8.66
N ALA A 38 -5.05 3.84 9.60
CA ALA A 38 -4.70 4.51 10.85
C ALA A 38 -3.55 5.53 10.69
N THR A 39 -2.79 5.46 9.60
CA THR A 39 -1.64 6.34 9.35
C THR A 39 -2.10 7.58 8.59
N TYR A 40 -2.02 8.74 9.24
CA TYR A 40 -2.36 10.01 8.60
C TYR A 40 -1.55 10.22 7.32
N GLY A 41 -2.24 10.59 6.24
CA GLY A 41 -1.65 10.81 4.92
C GLY A 41 -1.34 9.54 4.13
N CYS A 42 -1.66 8.34 4.64
CA CYS A 42 -1.52 7.11 3.85
C CYS A 42 -2.67 6.97 2.85
N SER A 43 -2.29 6.80 1.59
CA SER A 43 -3.17 6.75 0.42
C SER A 43 -3.05 5.40 -0.30
N ALA A 44 -1.91 4.74 -0.14
CA ALA A 44 -1.62 3.43 -0.68
C ALA A 44 -0.63 2.68 0.22
N PHE A 45 -0.46 1.39 -0.01
CA PHE A 45 0.54 0.60 0.69
C PHE A 45 0.99 -0.58 -0.16
N THR A 46 2.24 -1.01 0.01
CA THR A 46 2.72 -2.30 -0.51
C THR A 46 2.97 -3.24 0.67
N TYR A 47 2.32 -4.41 0.66
CA TYR A 47 2.60 -5.51 1.58
C TYR A 47 3.50 -6.55 0.90
N SER A 48 4.67 -6.83 1.47
CA SER A 48 5.57 -7.91 1.06
C SER A 48 5.22 -9.18 1.83
N VAL A 49 4.80 -10.23 1.13
CA VAL A 49 4.26 -11.45 1.74
C VAL A 49 5.35 -12.23 2.46
N SER A 50 6.50 -12.45 1.81
CA SER A 50 7.61 -13.23 2.38
C SER A 50 8.20 -12.61 3.65
N SER A 51 8.39 -11.29 3.62
CA SER A 51 9.01 -10.54 4.72
C SER A 51 8.01 -9.95 5.69
N GLN A 52 6.70 -10.08 5.43
CA GLN A 52 5.61 -9.53 6.23
C GLN A 52 5.72 -8.00 6.46
N GLN A 53 6.42 -7.30 5.57
CA GLN A 53 6.66 -5.86 5.68
C GLN A 53 5.53 -5.08 5.02
N CYS A 54 5.02 -4.07 5.74
CA CYS A 54 4.03 -3.12 5.28
C CYS A 54 4.68 -1.77 5.03
N ARG A 55 4.73 -1.34 3.77
CA ARG A 55 5.23 -0.02 3.37
C ARG A 55 4.05 0.90 3.06
N SER A 56 3.65 1.70 4.04
CA SER A 56 2.63 2.76 3.91
C SER A 56 3.14 3.87 3.01
N LYS A 57 2.28 4.40 2.14
CA LYS A 57 2.66 5.38 1.12
C LYS A 57 1.70 6.55 1.04
N THR A 58 2.25 7.73 0.80
CA THR A 58 1.47 8.98 0.67
C THR A 58 0.72 9.10 -0.66
N SER A 59 1.16 8.38 -1.69
CA SER A 59 0.49 8.30 -3.00
C SER A 59 0.87 7.01 -3.74
N MET A 60 0.20 6.74 -4.87
CA MET A 60 0.58 5.65 -5.79
C MET A 60 1.76 6.01 -6.70
N GLY A 61 2.17 7.27 -6.74
CA GLY A 61 3.13 7.78 -7.73
C GLY A 61 2.68 7.55 -9.18
N SER A 62 3.66 7.43 -10.08
CA SER A 62 3.44 7.30 -11.52
C SER A 62 3.13 5.87 -11.99
N GLY A 63 2.90 4.93 -11.06
CA GLY A 63 2.70 3.51 -11.35
C GLY A 63 3.68 2.61 -10.62
N GLY A 64 3.57 1.31 -10.85
CA GLY A 64 4.31 0.28 -10.11
C GLY A 64 4.87 -0.81 -11.01
N ASN A 65 5.83 -1.55 -10.47
CA ASN A 65 6.53 -2.65 -11.13
C ASN A 65 5.90 -4.00 -10.78
N SER A 66 6.10 -4.99 -11.64
CA SER A 66 5.70 -6.37 -11.35
C SER A 66 6.61 -6.96 -10.27
N SER A 67 6.03 -7.41 -9.16
CA SER A 67 6.76 -8.06 -8.06
C SER A 67 5.87 -9.13 -7.43
N VAL A 68 6.14 -10.40 -7.71
CA VAL A 68 5.26 -11.52 -7.32
C VAL A 68 5.10 -11.71 -5.81
N ASP A 69 6.03 -11.17 -5.02
CA ASP A 69 5.98 -11.22 -3.55
C ASP A 69 5.12 -10.12 -2.93
N THR A 70 4.60 -9.18 -3.73
CA THR A 70 3.91 -8.01 -3.18
C THR A 70 2.44 -7.96 -3.53
N ILE A 71 1.69 -7.39 -2.59
CA ILE A 71 0.28 -7.07 -2.75
C ILE A 71 0.12 -5.59 -2.41
N THR A 72 -0.32 -4.80 -3.37
CA THR A 72 -0.55 -3.37 -3.17
C THR A 72 -2.04 -3.11 -2.91
N GLY A 73 -2.32 -2.30 -1.88
CA GLY A 73 -3.62 -1.69 -1.67
C GLY A 73 -3.55 -0.20 -2.01
N TYR A 74 -4.54 0.33 -2.72
CA TYR A 74 -4.65 1.79 -2.97
C TYR A 74 -6.10 2.25 -3.05
N ASN A 75 -6.37 3.49 -2.64
CA ASN A 75 -7.69 4.09 -2.84
C ASN A 75 -7.83 4.55 -4.32
N ARG A 76 -8.99 4.35 -4.95
CA ARG A 76 -9.23 4.82 -6.34
C ARG A 76 -9.20 6.33 -6.45
N GLU A 77 -9.49 7.05 -5.37
CA GLU A 77 -9.39 8.51 -5.30
C GLU A 77 -7.93 8.99 -5.39
N CYS A 78 -6.94 8.12 -5.13
CA CYS A 78 -5.52 8.43 -5.31
C CYS A 78 -5.10 8.55 -6.78
N LEU A 79 -5.92 8.10 -7.72
CA LEU A 79 -5.71 8.29 -9.16
C LEU A 79 -6.03 9.72 -9.61
N ASN A 80 -6.76 10.51 -8.80
CA ASN A 80 -7.20 11.86 -9.16
C ASN A 80 -6.26 12.99 -8.70
N PHE A 81 -5.13 12.70 -8.04
CA PHE A 81 -4.09 13.70 -7.79
C PHE A 81 -3.18 13.97 -9.02
N LEU A 82 -3.57 13.47 -10.19
CA LEU A 82 -2.90 13.70 -11.48
C LEU A 82 -3.74 14.54 -12.47
N LEU A 83 -4.82 15.19 -12.02
CA LEU A 83 -5.61 16.14 -12.83
C LEU A 83 -5.59 17.54 -12.23
#